data_AF-A0A257NHC2-F1
#
_entry.id   AF-A0A257NHC2-F1
#
_cell.length_a   1.000
_cell.length_b   1.000
_cell.length_c   1.000
_cell.angle_alpha   90.00
_cell.angle_beta   90.00
_cell.angle_gamma   90.00
#
_symmetry.space_group_name_H-M   'P 1'
#
loop_
_entity.id
_entity.type
_entity.pdbx_description
1 polymer ?
#
loop_
_entity_poly.entity_id
_entity_poly.type
_entity_poly.pdbx_seq_one_letter_code
_entity_poly.pdbx_strand_id
1 'polypeptide(L)'
;MKTDFTVGVVGNPNCGKTTLFNVLTGSRQHVGNWPGVTVEKKTGEYSHANKLIELVDLPGTYSLEAADDQVSLDEKVARDYVASRDADLIINIIDASNIERNLYLTSQLIEMRVPMILVLNMMDAVKQRGIKIDCDFLARQLGCPVIPITASTKDGINILKAEINRAAIIKPVPLVNINYAVPLEQAIEDISPELIDIAKQHHCDLRWLAVRLLEDDTLAKQFAGKTIRPAVVKLQHRVEVETDDEIDILAADARYGFVNALIKGAVCRLNEVSRHTTEKIDSIVLNRFLGIPVFLLVMYAMFMFTINIGSAFVDFFDQSVGALLVDGLSEVLAEINLPQWLIVLITNGAGGGIQVVATFIPIIGFLFMFLSALEDSGYMARAAFVMDRFMRMIGLPGKSFVPMIVGFGCNVPAIMATRTLENQRDRILTNLMNPFMSCGARLPVYALFAAAFFPVGGQNLVFGLYLLGIAVAVLTGL
;
A
#
# COMPACT_ATOMS: atom_id res chain seq x y z
N MET A 1 -35.49 -15.41 -9.16
CA MET A 1 -35.76 -15.99 -7.83
C MET A 1 -35.58 -14.86 -6.81
N LYS A 2 -36.36 -14.82 -5.74
CA LYS A 2 -36.19 -13.78 -4.71
C LYS A 2 -34.91 -14.12 -3.92
N THR A 3 -34.03 -13.14 -3.70
CA THR A 3 -32.86 -13.29 -2.83
C THR A 3 -33.32 -13.60 -1.41
N ASP A 4 -32.75 -14.62 -0.78
CA ASP A 4 -33.08 -15.00 0.59
C ASP A 4 -32.30 -14.14 1.60
N PHE A 5 -31.00 -13.90 1.33
CA PHE A 5 -30.12 -13.11 2.19
C PHE A 5 -29.12 -12.30 1.36
N THR A 6 -28.80 -11.11 1.85
CA THR A 6 -27.73 -10.26 1.29
C THR A 6 -26.52 -10.28 2.22
N VAL A 7 -25.35 -10.57 1.67
CA VAL A 7 -24.11 -10.74 2.43
C VAL A 7 -23.04 -9.79 1.90
N GLY A 8 -22.51 -8.92 2.76
CA GLY A 8 -21.41 -8.02 2.42
C GLY A 8 -20.06 -8.68 2.70
N VAL A 9 -19.09 -8.54 1.80
CA VAL A 9 -17.72 -9.02 1.99
C VAL A 9 -16.78 -7.84 2.24
N VAL A 10 -16.20 -7.81 3.43
CA VAL A 10 -15.29 -6.75 3.91
C VAL A 10 -13.94 -7.37 4.20
N GLY A 11 -12.86 -6.65 3.94
CA GLY A 11 -11.52 -7.08 4.29
C GLY A 11 -10.44 -6.16 3.72
N ASN A 12 -9.22 -6.33 4.20
CA ASN A 12 -8.08 -5.56 3.74
C ASN A 12 -7.78 -5.79 2.25
N PRO A 13 -7.13 -4.85 1.56
CA PRO A 13 -6.54 -5.12 0.26
C PRO A 13 -5.64 -6.36 0.31
N ASN A 14 -5.68 -7.17 -0.74
CA ASN A 14 -4.86 -8.39 -0.90
C ASN A 14 -5.10 -9.52 0.13
N CYS A 15 -6.18 -9.49 0.93
CA CYS A 15 -6.54 -10.62 1.82
C CYS A 15 -7.18 -11.82 1.10
N GLY A 16 -7.30 -11.77 -0.23
CA GLY A 16 -7.97 -12.79 -1.04
C GLY A 16 -9.49 -12.63 -1.14
N LYS A 17 -10.03 -11.44 -0.81
CA LYS A 17 -11.44 -11.06 -0.96
C LYS A 17 -12.01 -11.35 -2.35
N THR A 18 -11.36 -10.83 -3.41
CA THR A 18 -11.77 -11.07 -4.80
C THR A 18 -11.73 -12.55 -5.18
N THR A 19 -10.74 -13.29 -4.66
CA THR A 19 -10.64 -14.75 -4.87
C THR A 19 -11.80 -15.47 -4.22
N LEU A 20 -12.14 -15.15 -2.97
CA LEU A 20 -13.28 -15.71 -2.27
C LEU A 20 -14.59 -15.38 -3.03
N PHE A 21 -14.76 -14.13 -3.44
CA PHE A 21 -15.92 -13.68 -4.20
C PHE A 21 -16.12 -14.53 -5.46
N ASN A 22 -15.08 -14.65 -6.29
CA ASN A 22 -15.10 -15.45 -7.53
C ASN A 22 -15.39 -16.95 -7.26
N VAL A 23 -14.85 -17.50 -6.17
CA VAL A 23 -15.06 -18.91 -5.79
C VAL A 23 -16.50 -19.16 -5.35
N LEU A 24 -17.15 -18.17 -4.71
CA LEU A 24 -18.54 -18.27 -4.28
C LEU A 24 -19.52 -18.09 -5.45
N THR A 25 -19.35 -17.03 -6.26
CA THR A 25 -20.31 -16.58 -7.28
C THR A 25 -20.06 -17.18 -8.67
N GLY A 26 -18.83 -17.60 -8.97
CA GLY A 26 -18.45 -18.12 -10.28
C GLY A 26 -18.70 -17.12 -11.41
N SER A 27 -19.47 -17.51 -12.42
CA SER A 27 -19.81 -16.65 -13.57
C SER A 27 -21.00 -15.71 -13.32
N ARG A 28 -21.71 -15.84 -12.19
CA ARG A 28 -22.93 -15.06 -11.87
C ARG A 28 -22.57 -13.81 -11.09
N GLN A 29 -21.85 -12.90 -11.74
CA GLN A 29 -21.43 -11.63 -11.16
C GLN A 29 -21.74 -10.47 -12.09
N HIS A 30 -22.04 -9.32 -11.51
CA HIS A 30 -22.28 -8.05 -12.17
C HIS A 30 -21.30 -7.03 -11.61
N VAL A 31 -20.70 -6.22 -12.49
CA VAL A 31 -19.82 -5.11 -12.14
C VAL A 31 -20.50 -3.81 -12.53
N GLY A 32 -20.67 -2.91 -11.57
CA GLY A 32 -21.18 -1.56 -11.77
C GLY A 32 -20.39 -0.57 -10.92
N ASN A 33 -20.98 0.58 -10.63
CA ASN A 33 -20.40 1.60 -9.75
C ASN A 33 -21.30 1.84 -8.54
N TRP A 34 -20.69 2.24 -7.43
CA TRP A 34 -21.44 2.74 -6.27
C TRP A 34 -22.13 4.07 -6.62
N PRO A 35 -23.34 4.33 -6.08
CA PRO A 35 -24.09 5.54 -6.42
C PRO A 35 -23.29 6.82 -6.18
N GLY A 36 -23.13 7.64 -7.22
CA GLY A 36 -22.49 8.96 -7.12
C GLY A 36 -20.97 8.97 -7.03
N VAL A 37 -20.29 7.82 -7.16
CA VAL A 37 -18.81 7.73 -7.13
C VAL A 37 -18.26 6.82 -8.22
N THR A 38 -16.96 6.92 -8.50
CA THR A 38 -16.25 6.08 -9.50
C THR A 38 -15.73 4.76 -8.93
N VAL A 39 -16.14 4.38 -7.72
CA VAL A 39 -15.72 3.15 -7.05
C VAL A 39 -16.49 1.96 -7.63
N GLU A 40 -15.78 0.90 -8.04
CA GLU A 40 -16.39 -0.31 -8.58
C GLU A 40 -17.26 -1.02 -7.51
N LYS A 41 -18.47 -1.43 -7.90
CA LYS A 41 -19.36 -2.28 -7.12
C LYS A 41 -19.49 -3.63 -7.79
N LYS A 42 -19.03 -4.70 -7.14
CA LYS A 42 -19.21 -6.08 -7.63
C LYS A 42 -20.28 -6.77 -6.81
N THR A 43 -21.32 -7.25 -7.49
CA THR A 43 -22.37 -8.08 -6.88
C THR A 43 -22.41 -9.41 -7.58
N GLY A 44 -22.80 -10.46 -6.88
CA GLY A 44 -22.92 -11.78 -7.48
C GLY A 44 -23.81 -12.69 -6.67
N GLU A 45 -24.30 -13.74 -7.30
CA GLU A 45 -25.29 -14.62 -6.69
C GLU A 45 -24.81 -16.07 -6.69
N TYR A 46 -25.07 -16.77 -5.59
CA TYR A 46 -24.89 -18.21 -5.55
C TYR A 46 -26.02 -18.88 -4.77
N SER A 47 -26.25 -20.16 -5.07
CA SER A 47 -27.25 -20.96 -4.36
C SER A 47 -26.57 -22.05 -3.54
N HIS A 48 -27.01 -22.21 -2.29
CA HIS A 48 -26.53 -23.29 -1.42
C HIS A 48 -27.66 -23.75 -0.49
N ALA A 49 -27.89 -25.07 -0.41
CA ALA A 49 -28.95 -25.69 0.40
C ALA A 49 -30.34 -25.04 0.20
N ASN A 50 -30.75 -24.87 -1.06
CA ASN A 50 -32.02 -24.24 -1.49
C ASN A 50 -32.22 -22.77 -1.08
N LYS A 51 -31.16 -22.06 -0.68
CA LYS A 51 -31.17 -20.60 -0.46
C LYS A 51 -30.38 -19.88 -1.55
N LEU A 52 -30.89 -18.76 -2.02
CA LEU A 52 -30.21 -17.83 -2.92
C LEU A 52 -29.58 -16.70 -2.10
N ILE A 53 -28.25 -16.61 -2.17
CA ILE A 53 -27.47 -15.60 -1.46
C ILE A 53 -26.95 -14.59 -2.47
N GLU A 54 -27.23 -13.31 -2.24
CA GLU A 54 -26.58 -12.21 -2.93
C GLU A 54 -25.34 -11.79 -2.15
N LEU A 55 -24.21 -11.73 -2.84
CA LEU A 55 -22.91 -11.37 -2.29
C LEU A 55 -22.52 -10.00 -2.85
N VAL A 56 -22.22 -9.05 -1.98
CA VAL A 56 -21.76 -7.71 -2.33
C VAL A 56 -20.31 -7.56 -1.91
N ASP A 57 -19.43 -7.35 -2.88
CA ASP A 57 -18.01 -7.11 -2.64
C ASP A 57 -17.79 -5.64 -2.29
N LEU A 58 -17.30 -5.36 -1.08
CA LEU A 58 -16.93 -3.99 -0.70
C LEU A 58 -15.50 -3.69 -1.14
N PRO A 59 -15.15 -2.42 -1.37
CA PRO A 59 -13.77 -2.02 -1.62
C PRO A 59 -12.84 -2.52 -0.50
N GLY A 60 -11.60 -2.86 -0.85
CA GLY A 60 -10.61 -3.28 0.14
C GLY A 60 -10.17 -2.08 0.98
N THR A 61 -10.36 -2.14 2.29
CA THR A 61 -10.06 -1.04 3.23
C THR A 61 -9.18 -1.53 4.38
N TYR A 62 -8.28 -0.68 4.88
CA TYR A 62 -7.54 -0.96 6.12
C TYR A 62 -8.23 -0.42 7.38
N SER A 63 -9.06 0.61 7.23
CA SER A 63 -9.77 1.30 8.31
C SER A 63 -11.10 1.89 7.79
N LEU A 64 -12.13 1.90 8.64
CA LEU A 64 -13.42 2.55 8.39
C LEU A 64 -13.47 3.98 8.95
N GLU A 65 -12.33 4.59 9.23
CA GLU A 65 -12.23 5.99 9.67
C GLU A 65 -12.45 6.92 8.48
N ALA A 66 -13.27 7.96 8.63
CA ALA A 66 -13.20 9.07 7.69
C ALA A 66 -13.21 10.46 8.35
N ALA A 67 -12.05 11.10 8.40
CA ALA A 67 -11.86 12.53 8.65
C ALA A 67 -11.86 13.32 7.32
N ASP A 68 -12.36 14.56 7.35
CA ASP A 68 -12.91 15.28 6.18
C ASP A 68 -11.95 15.56 5.00
N ASP A 69 -10.63 15.30 5.08
CA ASP A 69 -9.69 15.77 4.04
C ASP A 69 -8.67 14.73 3.50
N GLN A 70 -8.64 13.47 3.96
CA GLN A 70 -7.58 12.50 3.56
C GLN A 70 -8.04 11.08 3.21
N VAL A 71 -9.34 10.84 3.12
CA VAL A 71 -9.86 9.46 3.11
C VAL A 71 -10.08 8.95 1.70
N SER A 72 -9.71 7.70 1.46
CA SER A 72 -9.99 7.05 0.19
C SER A 72 -11.50 6.90 0.00
N LEU A 73 -12.00 7.15 -1.22
CA LEU A 73 -13.42 6.95 -1.54
C LEU A 73 -13.86 5.50 -1.23
N ASP A 74 -12.94 4.56 -1.34
CA ASP A 74 -13.11 3.15 -1.03
C ASP A 74 -13.49 2.90 0.44
N GLU A 75 -12.79 3.54 1.37
CA GLU A 75 -13.06 3.43 2.82
C GLU A 75 -14.42 4.03 3.19
N LYS A 76 -14.74 5.19 2.62
CA LYS A 76 -16.03 5.84 2.82
C LYS A 76 -17.18 4.95 2.33
N VAL A 77 -17.06 4.37 1.13
CA VAL A 77 -18.06 3.46 0.57
C VAL A 77 -18.23 2.21 1.44
N ALA A 78 -17.14 1.60 1.90
CA ALA A 78 -17.20 0.42 2.76
C ALA A 78 -17.89 0.74 4.10
N ARG A 79 -17.51 1.86 4.75
CA ARG A 79 -18.10 2.30 6.01
C ARG A 79 -19.59 2.59 5.86
N ASP A 80 -19.97 3.38 4.86
CA ASP A 80 -21.35 3.80 4.66
C ASP A 80 -22.27 2.60 4.37
N TYR A 81 -21.79 1.60 3.61
CA TYR A 81 -22.54 0.36 3.36
C TYR A 81 -22.66 -0.54 4.60
N VAL A 82 -21.60 -0.67 5.41
CA VAL A 82 -21.69 -1.44 6.66
C VAL A 82 -22.63 -0.74 7.65
N ALA A 83 -22.60 0.59 7.71
CA ALA A 83 -23.46 1.39 8.56
C ALA A 83 -24.94 1.40 8.11
N SER A 84 -25.22 1.29 6.80
CA SER A 84 -26.60 1.25 6.29
C SER A 84 -27.38 0.01 6.72
N ARG A 85 -26.67 -1.06 7.14
CA ARG A 85 -27.25 -2.38 7.48
C ARG A 85 -28.08 -3.00 6.35
N ASP A 86 -27.77 -2.66 5.09
CA ASP A 86 -28.40 -3.28 3.91
C ASP A 86 -28.05 -4.77 3.77
N ALA A 87 -26.91 -5.20 4.33
CA ALA A 87 -26.53 -6.61 4.40
C ALA A 87 -27.06 -7.27 5.68
N ASP A 88 -27.59 -8.49 5.54
CA ASP A 88 -28.01 -9.33 6.67
C ASP A 88 -26.85 -9.85 7.50
N LEU A 89 -25.68 -10.01 6.86
CA LEU A 89 -24.47 -10.58 7.42
C LEU A 89 -23.23 -9.99 6.74
N ILE A 90 -22.20 -9.69 7.52
CA ILE A 90 -20.88 -9.30 7.03
C ILE A 90 -19.93 -10.50 7.11
N ILE A 91 -19.32 -10.85 5.98
CA ILE A 91 -18.13 -11.70 5.95
C ILE A 91 -16.93 -10.78 6.06
N ASN A 92 -16.25 -10.83 7.21
CA ASN A 92 -14.96 -10.18 7.36
C ASN A 92 -13.86 -11.17 7.01
N ILE A 93 -13.25 -11.01 5.84
CA ILE A 93 -12.13 -11.85 5.38
C ILE A 93 -10.80 -11.21 5.75
N ILE A 94 -9.94 -11.98 6.41
CA ILE A 94 -8.61 -11.54 6.80
C ILE A 94 -7.53 -12.49 6.30
N ASP A 95 -6.36 -11.94 5.98
CA ASP A 95 -5.16 -12.74 5.72
C ASP A 95 -4.60 -13.26 7.04
N ALA A 96 -4.74 -14.57 7.27
CA ALA A 96 -4.30 -15.21 8.50
C ALA A 96 -2.77 -15.21 8.66
N SER A 97 -2.01 -15.04 7.57
CA SER A 97 -0.55 -14.92 7.62
C SER A 97 -0.08 -13.57 8.18
N ASN A 98 -0.95 -12.56 8.13
CA ASN A 98 -0.74 -11.19 8.63
C ASN A 98 -1.90 -10.77 9.56
N ILE A 99 -2.33 -11.68 10.44
CA ILE A 99 -3.53 -11.56 11.28
C ILE A 99 -3.59 -10.25 12.09
N GLU A 100 -2.47 -9.78 12.63
CA GLU A 100 -2.38 -8.56 13.45
C GLU A 100 -2.88 -7.32 12.73
N ARG A 101 -2.35 -7.08 11.53
CA ARG A 101 -2.74 -5.94 10.71
C ARG A 101 -4.20 -6.01 10.26
N ASN A 102 -4.73 -7.21 10.03
CA ASN A 102 -6.10 -7.38 9.53
C ASN A 102 -7.15 -7.32 10.65
N LEU A 103 -6.79 -7.68 11.88
CA LEU A 103 -7.70 -7.60 13.02
C LEU A 103 -8.00 -6.15 13.44
N TYR A 104 -7.25 -5.16 12.98
CA TYR A 104 -7.58 -3.74 13.19
C TYR A 104 -8.93 -3.37 12.54
N LEU A 105 -9.14 -3.70 11.27
CA LEU A 105 -10.45 -3.51 10.61
C LEU A 105 -11.56 -4.30 11.33
N THR A 106 -11.21 -5.48 11.84
CA THR A 106 -12.13 -6.34 12.61
C THR A 106 -12.58 -5.66 13.90
N SER A 107 -11.70 -4.93 14.60
CA SER A 107 -12.04 -4.22 15.83
C SER A 107 -13.08 -3.13 15.59
N GLN A 108 -13.01 -2.45 14.45
CA GLN A 108 -13.98 -1.43 14.07
C GLN A 108 -15.35 -2.03 13.70
N LEU A 109 -15.37 -3.17 12.98
CA LEU A 109 -16.61 -3.91 12.70
C LEU A 109 -17.30 -4.41 13.99
N ILE A 110 -16.51 -4.81 14.98
CA ILE A 110 -17.00 -5.19 16.31
C ILE A 110 -17.66 -3.99 17.00
N GLU A 111 -17.02 -2.80 16.99
CA GLU A 111 -17.61 -1.59 17.55
C GLU A 111 -18.96 -1.27 16.89
N MET A 112 -19.10 -1.43 15.57
CA MET A 112 -20.34 -1.17 14.83
C MET A 112 -21.51 -2.12 15.18
N ARG A 113 -21.26 -3.22 15.91
CA ARG A 113 -22.27 -4.24 16.25
C ARG A 113 -23.04 -4.76 15.05
N VAL A 114 -22.32 -5.06 13.97
CA VAL A 114 -22.91 -5.69 12.79
C VAL A 114 -22.85 -7.22 12.90
N PRO A 115 -23.89 -7.94 12.44
CA PRO A 115 -23.82 -9.40 12.37
C PRO A 115 -22.67 -9.84 11.47
N MET A 116 -21.78 -10.69 11.94
CA MET A 116 -20.60 -11.06 11.15
C MET A 116 -20.06 -12.47 11.36
N ILE A 117 -19.33 -12.95 10.35
CA ILE A 117 -18.43 -14.11 10.42
C ILE A 117 -17.02 -13.61 10.13
N LEU A 118 -16.02 -14.08 10.90
CA LEU A 118 -14.62 -13.88 10.59
C LEU A 118 -14.09 -15.06 9.75
N VAL A 119 -13.49 -14.76 8.61
CA VAL A 119 -12.92 -15.75 7.69
C VAL A 119 -11.41 -15.60 7.66
N LEU A 120 -10.69 -16.62 8.16
CA LEU A 120 -9.24 -16.68 8.16
C LEU A 120 -8.77 -17.30 6.84
N ASN A 121 -8.38 -16.47 5.88
CA ASN A 121 -7.89 -16.93 4.57
C ASN A 121 -6.37 -17.14 4.58
N MET A 122 -5.85 -17.79 3.53
CA MET A 122 -4.41 -18.09 3.36
C MET A 122 -3.84 -19.03 4.43
N MET A 123 -4.60 -20.04 4.84
CA MET A 123 -4.15 -21.03 5.83
C MET A 123 -2.99 -21.91 5.32
N ASP A 124 -2.78 -21.99 4.02
CA ASP A 124 -1.58 -22.55 3.39
C ASP A 124 -0.32 -21.74 3.72
N ALA A 125 -0.37 -20.42 3.60
CA ALA A 125 0.73 -19.51 3.97
C ALA A 125 1.02 -19.56 5.48
N VAL A 126 -0.03 -19.64 6.31
CA VAL A 126 0.09 -19.83 7.77
C VAL A 126 0.88 -21.10 8.10
N LYS A 127 0.55 -22.22 7.45
CA LYS A 127 1.25 -23.50 7.61
C LYS A 127 2.72 -23.41 7.16
N GLN A 128 2.99 -22.79 6.02
CA GLN A 128 4.36 -22.61 5.50
C GLN A 128 5.22 -21.76 6.44
N ARG A 129 4.65 -20.74 7.09
CA ARG A 129 5.33 -19.90 8.08
C ARG A 129 5.49 -20.55 9.46
N GLY A 130 4.95 -21.76 9.67
CA GLY A 130 4.98 -22.43 10.97
C GLY A 130 4.15 -21.70 12.04
N ILE A 131 3.07 -21.04 11.64
CA ILE A 131 2.14 -20.36 12.55
C ILE A 131 0.98 -21.32 12.84
N LYS A 132 0.57 -21.41 14.11
CA LYS A 132 -0.68 -22.07 14.53
C LYS A 132 -1.64 -21.03 15.09
N ILE A 133 -2.88 -21.07 14.64
CA ILE A 133 -3.95 -20.15 15.05
C ILE A 133 -5.08 -20.97 15.67
N ASP A 134 -5.43 -20.66 16.91
CA ASP A 134 -6.56 -21.25 17.61
C ASP A 134 -7.85 -20.52 17.21
N CYS A 135 -8.58 -21.11 16.26
CA CYS A 135 -9.83 -20.56 15.74
C CYS A 135 -10.95 -20.60 16.78
N ASP A 136 -10.97 -21.62 17.65
CA ASP A 136 -12.00 -21.80 18.68
C ASP A 136 -11.82 -20.80 19.81
N PHE A 137 -10.58 -20.46 20.15
CA PHE A 137 -10.28 -19.36 21.07
C PHE A 137 -10.75 -18.01 20.48
N LEU A 138 -10.41 -17.71 19.22
CA LEU A 138 -10.85 -16.47 18.57
C LEU A 138 -12.38 -16.38 18.52
N ALA A 139 -13.08 -17.47 18.15
CA ALA A 139 -14.53 -17.49 18.08
C ALA A 139 -15.18 -17.21 19.45
N ARG A 140 -14.63 -17.77 20.53
CA ARG A 140 -15.11 -17.52 21.90
C ARG A 140 -14.85 -16.09 22.36
N GLN A 141 -13.68 -15.53 22.06
CA GLN A 141 -13.33 -14.17 22.47
C GLN A 141 -14.12 -13.11 21.70
N LEU A 142 -14.31 -13.31 20.39
CA LEU A 142 -15.04 -12.36 19.54
C LEU A 142 -16.55 -12.51 19.67
N GLY A 143 -17.05 -13.70 20.00
CA GLY A 143 -18.47 -14.00 20.04
C GLY A 143 -19.10 -14.17 18.66
N CYS A 144 -18.28 -14.41 17.62
CA CYS A 144 -18.73 -14.68 16.26
C CYS A 144 -18.03 -15.90 15.66
N PRO A 145 -18.61 -16.58 14.66
CA PRO A 145 -17.98 -17.73 14.02
C PRO A 145 -16.66 -17.35 13.34
N VAL A 146 -15.63 -18.18 13.50
CA VAL A 146 -14.30 -18.02 12.89
C VAL A 146 -14.02 -19.22 12.00
N ILE A 147 -13.96 -19.02 10.68
CA ILE A 147 -13.85 -20.11 9.69
C ILE A 147 -12.49 -20.02 8.97
N PRO A 148 -11.61 -21.03 9.14
CA PRO A 148 -10.36 -21.11 8.38
C PRO A 148 -10.59 -21.64 6.96
N ILE A 149 -10.04 -20.96 5.96
CA ILE A 149 -10.14 -21.33 4.55
C ILE A 149 -8.82 -21.14 3.80
N THR A 150 -8.74 -21.74 2.61
CA THR A 150 -7.76 -21.35 1.58
C THR A 150 -8.51 -21.16 0.28
N ALA A 151 -8.83 -19.91 -0.06
CA ALA A 151 -9.70 -19.60 -1.20
C ALA A 151 -9.14 -20.09 -2.54
N SER A 152 -7.80 -20.05 -2.73
CA SER A 152 -7.11 -20.49 -3.94
C SER A 152 -7.27 -22.00 -4.22
N THR A 153 -7.23 -22.83 -3.17
CA THR A 153 -7.40 -24.29 -3.26
C THR A 153 -8.83 -24.75 -3.04
N LYS A 154 -9.75 -23.80 -2.78
CA LYS A 154 -11.16 -24.03 -2.40
C LYS A 154 -11.33 -24.84 -1.12
N ASP A 155 -10.30 -24.92 -0.29
CA ASP A 155 -10.35 -25.60 1.00
C ASP A 155 -11.19 -24.78 2.00
N GLY A 156 -12.09 -25.45 2.73
CA GLY A 156 -13.00 -24.83 3.70
C GLY A 156 -14.23 -24.11 3.11
N ILE A 157 -14.36 -23.97 1.78
CA ILE A 157 -15.45 -23.19 1.16
C ILE A 157 -16.84 -23.79 1.41
N ASN A 158 -16.98 -25.13 1.40
CA ASN A 158 -18.27 -25.77 1.68
C ASN A 158 -18.72 -25.55 3.13
N ILE A 159 -17.78 -25.55 4.07
CA ILE A 159 -18.03 -25.24 5.49
C ILE A 159 -18.45 -23.78 5.62
N LEU A 160 -17.77 -22.87 4.93
CA LEU A 160 -18.12 -21.46 4.91
C LEU A 160 -19.54 -21.21 4.37
N LYS A 161 -19.93 -21.86 3.27
CA LYS A 161 -21.30 -21.75 2.71
C LYS A 161 -22.37 -22.24 3.69
N ALA A 162 -22.11 -23.34 4.39
CA ALA A 162 -23.02 -23.84 5.42
C ALA A 162 -23.13 -22.86 6.60
N GLU A 163 -22.01 -22.28 7.05
CA GLU A 163 -22.01 -21.33 8.15
C GLU A 163 -22.65 -19.99 7.77
N ILE A 164 -22.47 -19.49 6.55
CA ILE A 164 -23.17 -18.30 6.04
C ILE A 164 -24.69 -18.51 6.13
N ASN A 165 -25.19 -19.66 5.65
CA ASN A 165 -26.61 -19.98 5.69
C ASN A 165 -27.19 -20.03 7.11
N ARG A 166 -26.37 -20.40 8.10
CA ARG A 166 -26.73 -20.45 9.52
C ARG A 166 -26.65 -19.06 10.16
N ALA A 167 -25.54 -18.36 9.97
CA ALA A 167 -25.28 -17.05 10.55
C ALA A 167 -26.19 -15.96 9.96
N ALA A 168 -26.63 -16.08 8.71
CA ALA A 168 -27.60 -15.15 8.13
C ALA A 168 -28.98 -15.21 8.83
N ILE A 169 -29.31 -16.35 9.45
CA ILE A 169 -30.51 -16.50 10.30
C ILE A 169 -30.22 -16.02 11.73
N ILE A 170 -29.15 -16.54 12.34
CA ILE A 170 -28.83 -16.28 13.75
C ILE A 170 -28.40 -14.82 13.97
N LYS A 171 -27.80 -14.21 12.95
CA LYS A 171 -27.20 -12.87 12.95
C LYS A 171 -26.26 -12.68 14.16
N PRO A 172 -25.16 -13.45 14.26
CA PRO A 172 -24.25 -13.37 15.41
C PRO A 172 -23.56 -12.01 15.44
N VAL A 173 -23.83 -11.23 16.49
CA VAL A 173 -23.20 -9.92 16.73
C VAL A 173 -22.07 -10.09 17.74
N PRO A 174 -20.84 -9.62 17.45
CA PRO A 174 -19.76 -9.62 18.42
C PRO A 174 -20.14 -8.84 19.69
N LEU A 175 -20.01 -9.49 20.85
CA LEU A 175 -20.39 -8.89 22.14
C LEU A 175 -19.20 -8.24 22.88
N VAL A 176 -17.98 -8.43 22.40
CA VAL A 176 -16.77 -7.92 23.05
C VAL A 176 -16.69 -6.40 23.00
N ASN A 177 -16.22 -5.79 24.10
CA ASN A 177 -16.02 -4.35 24.23
C ASN A 177 -14.53 -4.03 24.15
N ILE A 178 -14.21 -2.94 23.47
CA ILE A 178 -12.89 -2.31 23.51
C ILE A 178 -12.95 -1.23 24.58
N ASN A 179 -12.05 -1.32 25.55
CA ASN A 179 -11.94 -0.37 26.65
C ASN A 179 -10.93 0.70 26.28
N TYR A 180 -11.35 1.96 26.32
CA TYR A 180 -10.51 3.12 26.08
C TYR A 180 -9.89 3.65 27.39
N ALA A 181 -9.03 4.66 27.26
CA ALA A 181 -8.53 5.40 28.41
C ALA A 181 -9.69 6.00 29.22
N VAL A 182 -9.53 6.08 30.54
CA VAL A 182 -10.58 6.52 31.47
C VAL A 182 -11.20 7.88 31.10
N PRO A 183 -10.43 8.92 30.71
CA PRO A 183 -11.02 10.19 30.30
C PRO A 183 -11.92 10.07 29.06
N LEU A 184 -11.54 9.23 28.10
CA LEU A 184 -12.34 8.98 26.90
C LEU A 184 -13.62 8.19 27.22
N GLU A 185 -13.54 7.19 28.11
CA GLU A 185 -14.74 6.48 28.60
C GLU A 185 -15.74 7.42 29.28
N GLN A 186 -15.26 8.33 30.12
CA GLN A 186 -16.11 9.34 30.76
C GLN A 186 -16.75 10.28 29.73
N ALA A 187 -16.00 10.70 28.71
CA ALA A 187 -16.55 11.51 27.63
C ALA A 187 -17.63 10.76 26.82
N ILE A 188 -17.45 9.46 26.59
CA ILE A 188 -18.45 8.59 25.94
C ILE A 188 -19.71 8.50 26.80
N GLU A 189 -19.58 8.31 28.11
CA GLU A 189 -20.72 8.27 29.04
C GLU A 189 -21.47 9.62 29.11
N ASP A 190 -20.74 10.74 29.13
CA ASP A 190 -21.32 12.09 29.19
C ASP A 190 -22.14 12.45 27.95
N ILE A 191 -21.69 12.06 26.74
CA ILE A 191 -22.38 12.37 25.48
C ILE A 191 -23.48 11.37 25.12
N SER A 192 -23.42 10.15 25.66
CA SER A 192 -24.36 9.07 25.34
C SER A 192 -25.84 9.45 25.49
N PRO A 193 -26.30 10.15 26.56
CA PRO A 193 -27.70 10.54 26.72
C PRO A 193 -28.26 11.39 25.58
N GLU A 194 -27.44 12.27 24.99
CA GLU A 194 -27.83 13.15 23.88
C GLU A 194 -27.94 12.40 22.55
N LEU A 195 -27.29 11.23 22.45
CA LEU A 195 -27.21 10.44 21.23
C LEU A 195 -28.19 9.27 21.17
N ILE A 196 -28.93 8.97 22.25
CA ILE A 196 -29.83 7.80 22.33
C ILE A 196 -30.87 7.79 21.19
N ASP A 197 -31.54 8.92 20.97
CA ASP A 197 -32.61 9.01 19.99
C ASP A 197 -32.07 9.01 18.56
N ILE A 198 -30.89 9.61 18.35
CA ILE A 198 -30.19 9.64 17.07
C ILE A 198 -29.71 8.25 16.68
N ALA A 199 -29.11 7.51 17.62
CA ALA A 199 -28.66 6.14 17.40
C ALA A 199 -29.83 5.21 17.01
N LYS A 200 -30.99 5.38 17.67
CA LYS A 200 -32.22 4.63 17.32
C LYS A 200 -32.73 4.99 15.93
N GLN A 201 -32.75 6.26 15.57
CA GLN A 201 -33.20 6.74 14.26
C GLN A 201 -32.35 6.17 13.12
N HIS A 202 -31.04 6.08 13.32
CA HIS A 202 -30.09 5.58 12.31
C HIS A 202 -29.76 4.09 12.44
N HIS A 203 -30.41 3.37 13.36
CA HIS A 203 -30.17 1.95 13.64
C HIS A 203 -28.69 1.61 13.89
N CYS A 204 -27.92 2.50 14.52
CA CYS A 204 -26.52 2.28 14.84
C CYS A 204 -26.31 2.02 16.34
N ASP A 205 -25.14 1.49 16.70
CA ASP A 205 -24.77 1.31 18.10
C ASP A 205 -24.46 2.66 18.74
N LEU A 206 -25.01 2.89 19.94
CA LEU A 206 -24.87 4.16 20.66
C LEU A 206 -23.41 4.46 21.02
N ARG A 207 -22.69 3.44 21.50
CA ARG A 207 -21.29 3.59 21.92
C ARG A 207 -20.41 3.86 20.72
N TRP A 208 -20.62 3.15 19.61
CA TRP A 208 -19.93 3.42 18.36
C TRP A 208 -20.16 4.86 17.87
N LEU A 209 -21.41 5.35 17.87
CA LEU A 209 -21.72 6.71 17.46
C LEU A 209 -21.02 7.75 18.35
N ALA A 210 -21.01 7.52 19.67
CA ALA A 210 -20.34 8.40 20.62
C ALA A 210 -18.82 8.47 20.40
N VAL A 211 -18.16 7.31 20.26
CA VAL A 211 -16.71 7.22 19.99
C VAL A 211 -16.38 7.93 18.68
N ARG A 212 -17.09 7.61 17.59
CA ARG A 212 -16.82 8.17 16.27
C ARG A 212 -17.07 9.68 16.21
N LEU A 213 -18.05 10.17 16.96
CA LEU A 213 -18.32 11.59 17.05
C LEU A 213 -17.18 12.32 17.79
N LEU A 214 -16.61 11.71 18.82
CA LEU A 214 -15.43 12.24 19.55
C LEU A 214 -14.14 12.16 18.72
N GLU A 215 -14.01 11.15 17.83
CA GLU A 215 -12.93 11.05 16.83
C GLU A 215 -13.12 11.97 15.61
N ASP A 216 -14.12 12.86 15.63
CA ASP A 216 -14.37 13.82 14.56
C ASP A 216 -14.79 13.17 13.21
N ASP A 217 -15.34 11.95 13.24
CA ASP A 217 -15.77 11.19 12.04
C ASP A 217 -16.92 11.86 11.28
N THR A 218 -16.80 11.87 9.96
CA THR A 218 -17.75 12.51 9.04
C THR A 218 -19.16 11.94 9.06
N LEU A 219 -19.32 10.62 9.15
CA LEU A 219 -20.63 9.97 9.18
C LEU A 219 -21.30 10.17 10.54
N ALA A 220 -20.53 10.07 11.62
CA ALA A 220 -21.02 10.35 12.97
C ALA A 220 -21.50 11.79 13.10
N LYS A 221 -20.76 12.77 12.57
CA LYS A 221 -21.18 14.18 12.49
C LYS A 221 -22.45 14.38 11.65
N GLN A 222 -22.60 13.62 10.56
CA GLN A 222 -23.79 13.68 9.72
C GLN A 222 -25.03 13.17 10.47
N PHE A 223 -24.89 12.10 11.25
CA PHE A 223 -25.98 11.57 12.08
C PHE A 223 -26.31 12.48 13.27
N ALA A 224 -25.30 12.97 13.99
CA ALA A 224 -25.48 13.80 15.20
C ALA A 224 -26.06 15.20 14.90
N GLY A 225 -25.90 15.69 13.68
CA GLY A 225 -26.35 17.03 13.30
C GLY A 225 -25.50 18.16 13.89
N LYS A 226 -25.97 19.42 13.75
CA LYS A 226 -25.19 20.61 14.16
C LYS A 226 -25.36 20.97 15.64
N THR A 227 -26.43 20.52 16.29
CA THR A 227 -26.82 20.95 17.64
C THR A 227 -25.87 20.41 18.72
N ILE A 228 -25.35 19.21 18.54
CA ILE A 228 -24.52 18.48 19.53
C ILE A 228 -23.03 18.87 19.42
N ARG A 229 -22.62 19.51 18.31
CA ARG A 229 -21.22 19.87 18.05
C ARG A 229 -20.53 20.67 19.16
N PRO A 230 -21.15 21.70 19.78
CA PRO A 230 -20.49 22.45 20.85
C PRO A 230 -20.20 21.61 22.09
N ALA A 231 -21.07 20.64 22.42
CA ALA A 231 -20.86 19.73 23.53
C ALA A 231 -19.70 18.77 23.25
N VAL A 232 -19.65 18.23 22.02
CA VAL A 232 -18.57 17.34 21.56
C VAL A 232 -17.22 18.04 21.62
N VAL A 233 -17.09 19.25 21.06
CA VAL A 233 -15.82 20.01 21.08
C VAL A 233 -15.34 20.28 22.51
N LYS A 234 -16.26 20.56 23.43
CA LYS A 234 -15.93 20.75 24.85
C LYS A 234 -15.40 19.46 25.50
N LEU A 235 -16.01 18.32 25.19
CA LEU A 235 -15.57 17.02 25.69
C LEU A 235 -14.24 16.60 25.06
N GLN A 236 -14.05 16.85 23.76
CA GLN A 236 -12.80 16.57 23.06
C GLN A 236 -11.64 17.30 23.74
N HIS A 237 -11.78 18.60 23.93
CA HIS A 237 -10.76 19.42 24.58
C HIS A 237 -10.49 18.99 26.03
N ARG A 238 -11.50 18.54 26.78
CA ARG A 238 -11.32 18.01 28.13
C ARG A 238 -10.43 16.76 28.12
N VAL A 239 -10.71 15.81 27.22
CA VAL A 239 -9.93 14.57 27.11
C VAL A 239 -8.49 14.90 26.75
N GLU A 240 -8.27 15.69 25.71
CA GLU A 240 -6.92 16.06 25.23
C GLU A 240 -6.07 16.74 26.31
N VAL A 241 -6.67 17.60 27.13
CA VAL A 241 -5.96 18.28 28.24
C VAL A 241 -5.64 17.32 29.39
N GLU A 242 -6.50 16.33 29.66
CA GLU A 242 -6.28 15.34 30.72
C GLU A 242 -5.27 14.25 30.32
N THR A 243 -5.20 13.90 29.04
CA THR A 243 -4.35 12.82 28.53
C THR A 243 -3.04 13.30 27.91
N ASP A 244 -2.93 14.57 27.52
CA ASP A 244 -1.81 15.12 26.73
C ASP A 244 -1.62 14.43 25.36
N ASP A 245 -2.71 13.86 24.83
CA ASP A 245 -2.75 13.08 23.58
C ASP A 245 -4.06 13.34 22.82
N GLU A 246 -4.03 13.23 21.50
CA GLU A 246 -5.20 13.34 20.62
C GLU A 246 -6.11 12.11 20.72
N ILE A 247 -7.43 12.30 20.55
CA ILE A 247 -8.43 11.24 20.77
C ILE A 247 -8.32 10.10 19.75
N ASP A 248 -7.97 10.42 18.51
CA ASP A 248 -7.74 9.44 17.45
C ASP A 248 -6.56 8.51 17.80
N ILE A 249 -5.49 9.05 18.37
CA ILE A 249 -4.34 8.27 18.87
C ILE A 249 -4.77 7.37 20.02
N LEU A 250 -5.48 7.90 21.01
CA LEU A 250 -5.97 7.11 22.16
C LEU A 250 -6.89 5.97 21.72
N ALA A 251 -7.76 6.22 20.75
CA ALA A 251 -8.67 5.22 20.23
C ALA A 251 -7.94 4.16 19.39
N ALA A 252 -6.98 4.57 18.57
CA ALA A 252 -6.11 3.66 17.83
C ALA A 252 -5.32 2.75 18.80
N ASP A 253 -4.73 3.31 19.86
CA ASP A 253 -3.99 2.55 20.87
C ASP A 253 -4.87 1.52 21.58
N ALA A 254 -6.10 1.87 21.95
CA ALA A 254 -7.05 0.94 22.56
C ALA A 254 -7.39 -0.22 21.61
N ARG A 255 -7.61 0.07 20.32
CA ARG A 255 -7.88 -0.95 19.29
C ARG A 255 -6.67 -1.86 19.08
N TYR A 256 -5.47 -1.31 18.96
CA TYR A 256 -4.23 -2.10 18.86
C TYR A 256 -3.98 -2.93 20.12
N GLY A 257 -4.23 -2.38 21.30
CA GLY A 257 -4.14 -3.09 22.58
C GLY A 257 -5.07 -4.30 22.62
N PHE A 258 -6.32 -4.14 22.19
CA PHE A 258 -7.30 -5.21 22.06
C PHE A 258 -6.85 -6.31 21.07
N VAL A 259 -6.40 -5.91 19.89
CA VAL A 259 -5.90 -6.84 18.86
C VAL A 259 -4.68 -7.63 19.36
N ASN A 260 -3.73 -6.97 20.03
CA ASN A 260 -2.56 -7.61 20.62
C ASN A 260 -2.93 -8.63 21.70
N ALA A 261 -3.91 -8.30 22.55
CA ALA A 261 -4.40 -9.22 23.56
C ALA A 261 -5.03 -10.48 22.95
N LEU A 262 -5.84 -10.33 21.89
CA LEU A 262 -6.42 -11.46 21.15
C LEU A 262 -5.34 -12.36 20.55
N ILE A 263 -4.35 -11.77 19.89
CA ILE A 263 -3.29 -12.52 19.18
C ILE A 263 -2.41 -13.27 20.15
N LYS A 264 -2.06 -12.66 21.29
CA LYS A 264 -1.25 -13.29 22.32
C LYS A 264 -1.88 -14.59 22.85
N GLY A 265 -3.22 -14.66 22.89
CA GLY A 265 -3.95 -15.86 23.26
C GLY A 265 -4.19 -16.84 22.11
N ALA A 266 -4.33 -16.34 20.88
CA ALA A 266 -4.76 -17.14 19.72
C ALA A 266 -3.62 -17.71 18.86
N VAL A 267 -2.44 -17.06 18.84
CA VAL A 267 -1.40 -17.34 17.85
C VAL A 267 -0.14 -17.87 18.50
N CYS A 268 0.28 -19.07 18.08
CA CYS A 268 1.55 -19.69 18.46
C CYS A 268 2.48 -19.74 17.24
N ARG A 269 3.67 -19.16 17.36
CA ARG A 269 4.70 -19.17 16.30
C ARG A 269 5.69 -20.30 16.61
N LEU A 270 5.73 -21.32 15.78
CA LEU A 270 6.59 -22.50 15.98
C LEU A 270 8.04 -22.26 15.56
N ASN A 271 8.30 -21.25 14.73
CA ASN A 271 9.60 -20.98 14.10
C ASN A 271 10.20 -19.62 14.51
N GLU A 272 10.43 -19.39 15.82
CA GLU A 272 11.14 -18.18 16.27
C GLU A 272 12.63 -18.13 15.86
N VAL A 273 13.19 -19.25 15.37
CA VAL A 273 14.64 -19.38 15.09
C VAL A 273 15.13 -18.47 13.95
N SER A 274 14.29 -18.13 12.96
CA SER A 274 14.72 -17.30 11.82
C SER A 274 14.77 -15.79 12.10
N ARG A 275 14.29 -15.35 13.27
CA ARG A 275 14.34 -13.93 13.67
C ARG A 275 15.76 -13.47 14.00
N HIS A 276 16.60 -14.33 14.59
CA HIS A 276 17.92 -13.92 15.08
C HIS A 276 18.89 -13.43 14.00
N THR A 277 18.81 -13.91 12.76
CA THR A 277 19.67 -13.42 11.66
C THR A 277 19.15 -12.12 11.07
N THR A 278 17.84 -12.01 10.85
CA THR A 278 17.21 -10.80 10.31
C THR A 278 17.27 -9.64 11.30
N GLU A 279 17.02 -9.90 12.59
CA GLU A 279 17.13 -8.89 13.67
C GLU A 279 18.56 -8.38 13.86
N LYS A 280 19.58 -9.23 13.68
CA LYS A 280 20.99 -8.80 13.68
C LYS A 280 21.30 -7.91 12.49
N ILE A 281 20.86 -8.28 11.29
CA ILE A 281 21.03 -7.44 10.09
C ILE A 281 20.28 -6.11 10.28
N ASP A 282 19.05 -6.15 10.80
CA ASP A 282 18.24 -4.96 11.04
C ASP A 282 18.87 -4.03 12.08
N SER A 283 19.43 -4.56 13.16
CA SER A 283 20.13 -3.75 14.15
C SER A 283 21.36 -3.00 13.61
N ILE A 284 21.98 -3.51 12.53
CA ILE A 284 23.09 -2.86 11.85
C ILE A 284 22.57 -1.88 10.78
N VAL A 285 21.66 -2.34 9.92
CA VAL A 285 21.13 -1.57 8.78
C VAL A 285 20.24 -0.40 9.22
N LEU A 286 19.47 -0.56 10.30
CA LEU A 286 18.57 0.47 10.84
C LEU A 286 19.23 1.33 11.92
N ASN A 287 20.50 1.11 12.24
CA ASN A 287 21.20 1.90 13.23
C ASN A 287 21.35 3.35 12.75
N ARG A 288 21.04 4.33 13.60
CA ARG A 288 21.17 5.76 13.28
C ARG A 288 22.55 6.20 12.79
N PHE A 289 23.64 5.51 13.18
CA PHE A 289 25.00 5.85 12.76
C PHE A 289 25.55 4.93 11.67
N LEU A 290 25.22 3.63 11.68
CA LEU A 290 25.71 2.67 10.68
C LEU A 290 24.79 2.57 9.44
N GLY A 291 23.53 2.98 9.53
CA GLY A 291 22.56 2.88 8.45
C GLY A 291 22.94 3.69 7.22
N ILE A 292 23.40 4.94 7.39
CA ILE A 292 23.83 5.80 6.27
C ILE A 292 25.11 5.25 5.59
N PRO A 293 26.20 4.89 6.32
CA PRO A 293 27.37 4.25 5.71
C PRO A 293 27.06 2.94 4.99
N VAL A 294 26.25 2.06 5.59
CA VAL A 294 25.84 0.80 4.96
C VAL A 294 25.03 1.09 3.70
N PHE A 295 24.15 2.08 3.74
CA PHE A 295 23.40 2.53 2.58
C PHE A 295 24.29 3.02 1.44
N LEU A 296 25.23 3.92 1.73
CA LEU A 296 26.19 4.39 0.74
C LEU A 296 27.04 3.24 0.18
N LEU A 297 27.41 2.26 1.00
CA LEU A 297 28.16 1.09 0.55
C LEU A 297 27.34 0.20 -0.40
N VAL A 298 26.06 -0.04 -0.09
CA VAL A 298 25.18 -0.82 -0.96
C VAL A 298 24.93 -0.09 -2.28
N MET A 299 24.73 1.23 -2.25
CA MET A 299 24.61 2.03 -3.48
C MET A 299 25.91 2.04 -4.29
N TYR A 300 27.06 2.15 -3.63
CA TYR A 300 28.36 2.01 -4.28
C TYR A 300 28.51 0.64 -4.94
N ALA A 301 28.15 -0.44 -4.25
CA ALA A 301 28.18 -1.80 -4.79
C ALA A 301 27.24 -1.96 -6.00
N MET A 302 26.04 -1.37 -5.95
CA MET A 302 25.09 -1.33 -7.08
C MET A 302 25.73 -0.67 -8.31
N PHE A 303 26.31 0.52 -8.16
CA PHE A 303 26.94 1.23 -9.28
C PHE A 303 28.19 0.51 -9.78
N MET A 304 29.02 0.00 -8.87
CA MET A 304 30.22 -0.77 -9.21
C MET A 304 29.86 -2.02 -10.02
N PHE A 305 28.86 -2.79 -9.57
CA PHE A 305 28.36 -3.97 -10.28
C PHE A 305 27.79 -3.59 -11.65
N THR A 306 26.92 -2.59 -11.69
CA THR A 306 26.24 -2.15 -12.92
C THR A 306 27.23 -1.63 -13.96
N ILE A 307 28.21 -0.83 -13.55
CA ILE A 307 29.18 -0.23 -14.47
C ILE A 307 30.21 -1.25 -14.90
N ASN A 308 30.82 -2.03 -13.99
CA ASN A 308 31.89 -2.97 -14.37
C ASN A 308 31.36 -4.15 -15.18
N ILE A 309 30.21 -4.70 -14.80
CA ILE A 309 29.63 -5.82 -15.55
C ILE A 309 28.93 -5.29 -16.79
N GLY A 310 28.17 -4.19 -16.70
CA GLY A 310 27.51 -3.60 -17.86
C GLY A 310 28.49 -3.17 -18.95
N SER A 311 29.61 -2.54 -18.60
CA SER A 311 30.63 -2.12 -19.57
C SER A 311 31.27 -3.28 -20.33
N ALA A 312 31.44 -4.44 -19.69
CA ALA A 312 31.98 -5.63 -20.35
C ALA A 312 31.12 -6.12 -21.52
N PHE A 313 29.84 -5.76 -21.57
CA PHE A 313 28.92 -6.09 -22.68
C PHE A 313 28.68 -4.93 -23.64
N VAL A 314 29.17 -3.72 -23.36
CA VAL A 314 28.95 -2.54 -24.22
C VAL A 314 29.51 -2.77 -25.61
N ASP A 315 30.76 -3.24 -25.72
CA ASP A 315 31.44 -3.46 -27.00
C ASP A 315 30.70 -4.48 -27.88
N PHE A 316 30.09 -5.50 -27.26
CA PHE A 316 29.30 -6.49 -27.99
C PHE A 316 28.08 -5.84 -28.67
N PHE A 317 27.34 -5.00 -27.95
CA PHE A 317 26.18 -4.30 -28.51
C PHE A 317 26.58 -3.23 -29.51
N ASP A 318 27.65 -2.49 -29.23
CA ASP A 318 28.18 -1.47 -30.14
C ASP A 318 28.57 -2.08 -31.49
N GLN A 319 29.37 -3.15 -31.48
CA GLN A 319 29.83 -3.81 -32.70
C GLN A 319 28.70 -4.54 -33.42
N SER A 320 27.82 -5.25 -32.70
CA SER A 320 26.73 -6.01 -33.33
C SER A 320 25.71 -5.10 -34.00
N VAL A 321 25.34 -4.00 -33.34
CA VAL A 321 24.37 -3.04 -33.89
C VAL A 321 25.01 -2.18 -34.97
N GLY A 322 26.27 -1.78 -34.81
CA GLY A 322 27.04 -1.10 -35.85
C GLY A 322 27.14 -1.94 -37.13
N ALA A 323 27.51 -3.21 -37.01
CA ALA A 323 27.62 -4.11 -38.15
C ALA A 323 26.27 -4.32 -38.88
N LEU A 324 25.16 -4.40 -38.15
CA LEU A 324 23.83 -4.60 -38.74
C LEU A 324 23.22 -3.32 -39.32
N LEU A 325 23.22 -2.22 -38.56
CA LEU A 325 22.46 -1.01 -38.87
C LEU A 325 23.27 0.07 -39.58
N VAL A 326 24.59 0.05 -39.43
CA VAL A 326 25.47 1.01 -40.10
C VAL A 326 26.12 0.35 -41.30
N ASP A 327 26.95 -0.67 -41.09
CA ASP A 327 27.76 -1.26 -42.16
C ASP A 327 26.90 -2.11 -43.11
N GLY A 328 26.15 -3.09 -42.58
CA GLY A 328 25.33 -3.99 -43.38
C GLY A 328 24.17 -3.28 -44.09
N LEU A 329 23.54 -2.31 -43.43
CA LEU A 329 22.48 -1.51 -44.04
C LEU A 329 23.04 -0.57 -45.14
N SER A 330 24.26 -0.06 -44.98
CA SER A 330 24.96 0.74 -46.00
C SER A 330 25.22 -0.07 -47.28
N GLU A 331 25.70 -1.31 -47.15
CA GLU A 331 25.95 -2.20 -48.29
C GLU A 331 24.66 -2.53 -49.06
N VAL A 332 23.59 -2.87 -48.35
CA VAL A 332 22.28 -3.18 -48.97
C VAL A 332 21.67 -1.96 -49.66
N LEU A 333 21.73 -0.78 -49.02
CA LEU A 333 21.19 0.45 -49.61
C LEU A 333 22.02 0.93 -50.82
N ALA A 334 23.33 0.65 -50.83
CA ALA A 334 24.19 0.91 -51.97
C ALA A 334 23.87 -0.01 -53.16
N GLU A 335 23.54 -1.28 -52.93
CA GLU A 335 23.08 -2.20 -54.00
C GLU A 335 21.75 -1.75 -54.64
N ILE A 336 20.89 -1.07 -53.89
CA ILE A 336 19.61 -0.53 -54.37
C ILE A 336 19.80 0.81 -55.14
N ASN A 337 21.03 1.31 -55.28
CA ASN A 337 21.36 2.52 -56.02
C ASN A 337 20.71 3.81 -55.47
N LEU A 338 20.57 3.89 -54.15
CA LEU A 338 20.04 5.07 -53.47
C LEU A 338 21.04 6.24 -53.49
N PRO A 339 20.58 7.50 -53.42
CA PRO A 339 21.46 8.66 -53.35
C PRO A 339 22.35 8.63 -52.11
N GLN A 340 23.65 8.94 -52.28
CA GLN A 340 24.65 8.86 -51.21
C GLN A 340 24.27 9.65 -49.93
N TRP A 341 23.65 10.81 -50.08
CA TRP A 341 23.23 11.63 -48.93
C TRP A 341 22.15 10.94 -48.09
N LEU A 342 21.27 10.15 -48.71
CA LEU A 342 20.18 9.44 -48.04
C LEU A 342 20.70 8.19 -47.33
N ILE A 343 21.68 7.50 -47.93
CA ILE A 343 22.38 6.38 -47.28
C ILE A 343 23.03 6.86 -45.99
N VAL A 344 23.86 7.92 -46.05
CA VAL A 344 24.53 8.48 -44.87
C VAL A 344 23.54 8.95 -43.80
N LEU A 345 22.41 9.55 -44.19
CA LEU A 345 21.38 9.97 -43.25
C LEU A 345 20.76 8.76 -42.50
N ILE A 346 20.47 7.67 -43.22
CA ILE A 346 19.84 6.48 -42.63
C ILE A 346 20.84 5.67 -41.81
N THR A 347 22.04 5.41 -42.34
CA THR A 347 23.03 4.56 -41.69
C THR A 347 23.75 5.30 -40.57
N ASN A 348 24.37 6.44 -40.85
CA ASN A 348 25.19 7.15 -39.86
C ASN A 348 24.34 8.07 -38.97
N GLY A 349 23.24 8.60 -39.49
CA GLY A 349 22.29 9.38 -38.71
C GLY A 349 21.41 8.50 -37.82
N ALA A 350 20.49 7.74 -38.43
CA ALA A 350 19.55 6.92 -37.67
C ALA A 350 20.20 5.65 -37.09
N GLY A 351 20.94 4.88 -37.90
CA GLY A 351 21.63 3.67 -37.46
C GLY A 351 22.68 3.95 -36.39
N GLY A 352 23.53 4.96 -36.59
CA GLY A 352 24.49 5.42 -35.59
C GLY A 352 23.83 5.91 -34.31
N GLY A 353 22.69 6.61 -34.42
CA GLY A 353 21.88 6.97 -33.25
C GLY A 353 21.37 5.75 -32.47
N ILE A 354 20.84 4.73 -33.17
CA ILE A 354 20.36 3.48 -32.55
C ILE A 354 21.52 2.70 -31.92
N GLN A 355 22.68 2.66 -32.58
CA GLN A 355 23.90 2.03 -32.07
C GLN A 355 24.31 2.63 -30.73
N VAL A 356 24.39 3.96 -30.64
CA VAL A 356 24.70 4.66 -29.39
C VAL A 356 23.68 4.33 -28.30
N VAL A 357 22.39 4.31 -28.63
CA VAL A 357 21.34 3.96 -27.65
C VAL A 357 21.45 2.50 -27.20
N ALA A 358 21.80 1.57 -28.10
CA ALA A 358 21.92 0.15 -27.80
C ALA A 358 23.02 -0.15 -26.77
N THR A 359 24.10 0.64 -26.74
CA THR A 359 25.17 0.52 -25.75
C THR A 359 24.70 0.72 -24.30
N PHE A 360 23.56 1.37 -24.07
CA PHE A 360 23.00 1.55 -22.73
C PHE A 360 22.18 0.36 -22.24
N ILE A 361 21.76 -0.55 -23.13
CA ILE A 361 20.91 -1.70 -22.78
C ILE A 361 21.54 -2.58 -21.71
N PRO A 362 22.83 -3.00 -21.81
CA PRO A 362 23.45 -3.84 -20.79
C PRO A 362 23.50 -3.16 -19.42
N ILE A 363 23.91 -1.90 -19.38
CA ILE A 363 24.04 -1.12 -18.16
C ILE A 363 22.68 -1.01 -17.47
N ILE A 364 21.63 -0.66 -18.21
CA ILE A 364 20.26 -0.57 -17.67
C ILE A 364 19.76 -1.94 -17.20
N GLY A 365 20.04 -3.01 -17.95
CA GLY A 365 19.65 -4.37 -17.59
C GLY A 365 20.25 -4.84 -16.26
N PHE A 366 21.56 -4.66 -16.08
CA PHE A 366 22.23 -5.01 -14.82
C PHE A 366 21.80 -4.12 -13.64
N LEU A 367 21.51 -2.84 -13.90
CA LEU A 367 20.93 -1.95 -12.89
C LEU A 367 19.59 -2.51 -12.38
N PHE A 368 18.69 -2.87 -13.29
CA PHE A 368 17.38 -3.43 -12.91
C PHE A 368 17.50 -4.78 -12.21
N MET A 369 18.43 -5.64 -12.65
CA MET A 369 18.70 -6.91 -11.97
C MET A 369 19.13 -6.71 -10.53
N PHE A 370 20.05 -5.77 -10.26
CA PHE A 370 20.50 -5.46 -8.91
C PHE A 370 19.39 -4.80 -8.08
N LEU A 371 18.62 -3.87 -8.67
CA LEU A 371 17.47 -3.24 -8.00
C LEU A 371 16.40 -4.27 -7.61
N SER A 372 16.09 -5.23 -8.48
CA SER A 372 15.16 -6.33 -8.18
C SER A 372 15.67 -7.16 -7.00
N ALA A 373 16.97 -7.48 -6.95
CA ALA A 373 17.55 -8.21 -5.82
C ALA A 373 17.49 -7.42 -4.51
N LEU A 374 17.67 -6.09 -4.55
CA LEU A 374 17.51 -5.22 -3.38
C LEU A 374 16.05 -5.10 -2.92
N GLU A 375 15.09 -5.14 -3.86
CA GLU A 375 13.66 -5.13 -3.56
C GLU A 375 13.23 -6.45 -2.92
N ASP A 376 13.61 -7.59 -3.51
CA ASP A 376 13.29 -8.93 -3.03
C ASP A 376 13.93 -9.24 -1.66
N SER A 377 15.11 -8.67 -1.36
CA SER A 377 15.74 -8.79 -0.04
C SER A 377 15.06 -7.94 1.06
N GLY A 378 14.10 -7.09 0.70
CA GLY A 378 13.46 -6.16 1.61
C GLY A 378 14.37 -5.02 2.10
N TYR A 379 15.54 -4.85 1.49
CA TYR A 379 16.48 -3.79 1.83
C TYR A 379 15.89 -2.40 1.54
N MET A 380 15.13 -2.26 0.44
CA MET A 380 14.51 -1.00 0.05
C MET A 380 13.59 -0.42 1.13
N ALA A 381 12.83 -1.27 1.82
CA ALA A 381 11.97 -0.85 2.94
C ALA A 381 12.79 -0.32 4.13
N ARG A 382 13.96 -0.93 4.39
CA ARG A 382 14.87 -0.54 5.49
C ARG A 382 15.62 0.75 5.16
N ALA A 383 16.10 0.88 3.93
CA ALA A 383 16.77 2.09 3.44
C ALA A 383 15.83 3.30 3.48
N ALA A 384 14.56 3.12 3.10
CA ALA A 384 13.54 4.17 3.20
C ALA A 384 13.37 4.66 4.64
N PHE A 385 13.37 3.78 5.63
CA PHE A 385 13.26 4.14 7.05
C PHE A 385 14.46 4.96 7.55
N VAL A 386 15.68 4.59 7.17
CA VAL A 386 16.90 5.35 7.51
C VAL A 386 16.83 6.79 6.97
N MET A 387 16.23 6.95 5.79
CA MET A 387 16.16 8.21 5.06
C MET A 387 14.91 9.04 5.37
N ASP A 388 13.96 8.46 6.11
CA ASP A 388 12.68 9.04 6.44
C ASP A 388 12.79 10.36 7.20
N ARG A 389 13.77 10.46 8.12
CA ARG A 389 14.04 11.72 8.84
C ARG A 389 14.46 12.87 7.92
N PHE A 390 15.24 12.58 6.87
CA PHE A 390 15.69 13.59 5.92
C PHE A 390 14.59 13.95 4.93
N MET A 391 13.84 12.95 4.45
CA MET A 391 12.71 13.17 3.54
C MET A 391 11.55 13.93 4.20
N ARG A 392 11.27 13.68 5.49
CA ARG A 392 10.25 14.42 6.25
C ARG A 392 10.52 15.93 6.32
N MET A 393 11.79 16.37 6.30
CA MET A 393 12.11 17.80 6.22
C MET A 393 11.71 18.44 4.89
N ILE A 394 11.57 17.63 3.84
CA ILE A 394 11.17 18.03 2.49
C ILE A 394 9.68 17.68 2.26
N GLY A 395 8.95 17.25 3.30
CA GLY A 395 7.52 16.91 3.19
C GLY A 395 7.21 15.63 2.40
N LEU A 396 8.20 14.77 2.18
CA LEU A 396 8.04 13.49 1.46
C LEU A 396 8.24 12.28 2.36
N PRO A 397 7.60 11.13 2.07
CA PRO A 397 7.87 9.89 2.80
C PRO A 397 9.27 9.35 2.47
N GLY A 398 9.91 8.66 3.42
CA GLY A 398 11.22 8.02 3.21
C GLY A 398 11.30 7.10 1.98
N LYS A 399 10.16 6.53 1.55
CA LYS A 399 10.03 5.69 0.34
C LYS A 399 10.40 6.45 -0.95
N SER A 400 10.17 7.76 -1.01
CA SER A 400 10.46 8.59 -2.20
C SER A 400 11.95 8.77 -2.47
N PHE A 401 12.80 8.54 -1.47
CA PHE A 401 14.24 8.70 -1.62
C PHE A 401 14.89 7.67 -2.57
N VAL A 402 14.36 6.44 -2.57
CA VAL A 402 14.91 5.35 -3.38
C VAL A 402 14.84 5.68 -4.88
N PRO A 403 13.68 6.07 -5.44
CA PRO A 403 13.61 6.60 -6.80
C PRO A 403 14.59 7.75 -7.07
N MET A 404 14.70 8.73 -6.17
CA MET A 404 15.58 9.88 -6.37
C MET A 404 17.06 9.51 -6.49
N ILE A 405 17.52 8.54 -5.70
CA ILE A 405 18.90 8.06 -5.81
C ILE A 405 19.13 7.30 -7.10
N VAL A 406 18.17 6.47 -7.50
CA VAL A 406 18.24 5.80 -8.80
C VAL A 406 18.30 6.84 -9.93
N GLY A 407 17.71 8.03 -9.74
CA GLY A 407 17.78 9.17 -10.68
C GLY A 407 19.20 9.66 -10.97
N PHE A 408 20.10 9.64 -9.97
CA PHE A 408 21.53 9.92 -10.19
C PHE A 408 22.21 8.88 -11.10
N GLY A 409 21.68 7.67 -11.18
CA GLY A 409 22.10 6.67 -12.16
C GLY A 409 21.44 6.90 -13.51
N CYS A 410 20.11 6.80 -13.53
CA CYS A 410 19.30 6.97 -14.72
C CYS A 410 17.88 7.42 -14.36
N ASN A 411 17.40 8.50 -14.99
CA ASN A 411 16.08 9.06 -14.70
C ASN A 411 14.91 8.19 -15.17
N VAL A 412 15.09 7.36 -16.20
CA VAL A 412 14.02 6.46 -16.70
C VAL A 412 13.62 5.41 -15.66
N PRO A 413 14.52 4.55 -15.14
CA PRO A 413 14.18 3.59 -14.08
C PRO A 413 13.74 4.29 -12.79
N ALA A 414 14.31 5.45 -12.49
CA ALA A 414 13.94 6.25 -11.32
C ALA A 414 12.46 6.69 -11.37
N ILE A 415 12.01 7.22 -12.52
CA ILE A 415 10.61 7.60 -12.73
C ILE A 415 9.72 6.36 -12.70
N MET A 416 10.13 5.24 -13.29
CA MET A 416 9.35 4.00 -13.22
C MET A 416 9.23 3.46 -11.79
N ALA A 417 10.28 3.60 -10.98
CA ALA A 417 10.29 3.16 -9.59
C ALA A 417 9.30 3.93 -8.70
N THR A 418 8.88 5.15 -9.06
CA THR A 418 7.87 5.89 -8.28
C THR A 418 6.49 5.24 -8.29
N ARG A 419 6.26 4.23 -9.14
CA ARG A 419 5.03 3.41 -9.11
C ARG A 419 4.82 2.69 -7.78
N THR A 420 5.88 2.46 -7.00
CA THR A 420 5.82 1.81 -5.69
C THR A 420 5.32 2.76 -4.59
N LEU A 421 5.23 4.06 -4.86
CA LEU A 421 4.66 5.05 -3.95
C LEU A 421 3.13 4.96 -3.98
N GLU A 422 2.52 4.79 -2.80
CA GLU A 422 1.08 4.60 -2.61
C GLU A 422 0.30 5.89 -2.88
N ASN A 423 0.83 7.04 -2.44
CA ASN A 423 0.20 8.34 -2.59
C ASN A 423 0.51 8.99 -3.95
N GLN A 424 -0.53 9.54 -4.58
CA GLN A 424 -0.40 10.22 -5.87
C GLN A 424 0.44 11.49 -5.79
N ARG A 425 0.28 12.28 -4.71
CA ARG A 425 1.08 13.50 -4.47
C ARG A 425 2.57 13.19 -4.43
N ASP A 426 2.96 12.19 -3.64
CA ASP A 426 4.35 11.79 -3.46
C ASP A 426 4.96 11.28 -4.76
N ARG A 427 4.18 10.54 -5.55
CA ARG A 427 4.59 10.08 -6.89
C ARG A 427 4.87 11.23 -7.85
N ILE A 428 3.97 12.22 -7.90
CA ILE A 428 4.12 13.39 -8.79
C ILE A 428 5.33 14.23 -8.39
N LEU A 429 5.47 14.55 -7.09
CA LEU A 429 6.60 15.34 -6.59
C LEU A 429 7.93 14.63 -6.87
N THR A 430 8.02 13.34 -6.58
CA THR A 430 9.24 12.55 -6.84
C THR A 430 9.59 12.51 -8.33
N ASN A 431 8.59 12.42 -9.21
CA ASN A 431 8.79 12.47 -10.66
C ASN A 431 9.27 13.85 -11.16
N LEU A 432 8.82 14.94 -10.55
CA LEU A 432 9.27 16.30 -10.88
C LEU A 432 10.66 16.61 -10.35
N MET A 433 11.06 16.01 -9.23
CA MET A 433 12.39 16.18 -8.63
C MET A 433 13.47 15.37 -9.36
N ASN A 434 13.15 14.17 -9.85
CA ASN A 434 14.10 13.26 -10.51
C ASN A 434 14.92 13.90 -11.64
N PRO A 435 14.33 14.67 -12.57
CA PRO A 435 15.08 15.33 -13.64
C PRO A 435 16.19 16.27 -13.18
N PHE A 436 16.14 16.78 -11.96
CA PHE A 436 17.18 17.65 -11.39
C PHE A 436 18.33 16.87 -10.76
N MET A 437 18.16 15.57 -10.52
CA MET A 437 19.24 14.65 -10.18
C MET A 437 20.07 14.39 -11.44
N SER A 438 21.27 14.99 -11.49
CA SER A 438 22.12 14.89 -12.68
C SER A 438 22.78 13.53 -12.75
N CYS A 439 22.48 12.77 -13.80
CA CYS A 439 23.03 11.45 -14.00
C CYS A 439 24.43 11.47 -14.63
N GLY A 440 25.17 10.35 -14.48
CA GLY A 440 26.51 10.20 -15.07
C GLY A 440 26.57 10.48 -16.58
N ALA A 441 25.49 10.21 -17.33
CA ALA A 441 25.41 10.49 -18.75
C ALA A 441 25.31 11.99 -19.11
N ARG A 442 24.93 12.86 -18.15
CA ARG A 442 24.96 14.32 -18.34
C ARG A 442 26.35 14.90 -18.16
N LEU A 443 27.23 14.21 -17.42
CA LEU A 443 28.58 14.69 -17.15
C LEU A 443 29.41 14.90 -18.44
N PRO A 444 29.42 13.98 -19.43
CA PRO A 444 30.11 14.21 -20.71
C PRO A 444 29.58 15.44 -21.46
N VAL A 445 28.27 15.67 -21.44
CA VAL A 445 27.66 16.85 -22.07
C VAL A 445 28.11 18.12 -21.36
N TYR A 446 28.03 18.15 -20.02
CA TYR A 446 28.51 19.28 -19.23
C TYR A 446 30.00 19.52 -19.41
N ALA A 447 30.81 18.46 -19.47
CA ALA A 447 32.24 18.54 -19.71
C ALA A 447 32.57 19.06 -21.11
N LEU A 448 31.84 18.63 -22.13
CA LEU A 448 31.98 19.12 -23.51
C LEU A 448 31.73 20.63 -23.59
N PHE A 449 30.60 21.09 -23.05
CA PHE A 449 30.26 22.52 -23.06
C PHE A 449 31.18 23.33 -22.14
N ALA A 450 31.57 22.79 -20.99
CA ALA A 450 32.54 23.44 -20.12
C ALA A 450 33.90 23.61 -20.81
N ALA A 451 34.39 22.58 -21.51
CA ALA A 451 35.64 22.65 -22.27
C ALA A 451 35.56 23.61 -23.47
N ALA A 452 34.40 23.67 -24.14
CA ALA A 452 34.21 24.52 -25.33
C ALA A 452 34.05 26.01 -24.99
N PHE A 453 33.33 26.35 -23.91
CA PHE A 453 32.96 27.74 -23.60
C PHE A 453 33.69 28.32 -22.38
N PHE A 454 34.24 27.48 -21.49
CA PHE A 454 34.88 27.90 -20.24
C PHE A 454 36.27 27.26 -20.06
N PRO A 455 37.29 27.74 -20.79
CA PRO A 455 38.64 27.15 -20.80
C PRO A 455 39.33 27.15 -19.44
N VAL A 456 38.93 28.07 -18.54
CA VAL A 456 39.43 28.17 -17.17
C VAL A 456 38.26 28.04 -16.22
N GLY A 457 38.35 27.11 -15.27
CA GLY A 457 37.33 26.94 -14.22
C GLY A 457 36.08 26.15 -14.64
N GLY A 458 36.05 25.50 -15.80
CA GLY A 458 34.93 24.67 -16.25
C GLY A 458 34.47 23.62 -15.23
N GLN A 459 35.41 23.05 -14.46
CA GLN A 459 35.10 22.12 -13.36
C GLN A 459 34.20 22.75 -12.27
N ASN A 460 34.40 24.02 -11.93
CA ASN A 460 33.60 24.72 -10.93
C ASN A 460 32.19 25.02 -11.46
N LEU A 461 32.06 25.28 -12.77
CA LEU A 461 30.76 25.44 -13.42
C LEU A 461 29.97 24.13 -13.38
N VAL A 462 30.60 23.01 -13.76
CA VAL A 462 29.97 21.68 -13.71
C VAL A 462 29.57 21.34 -12.28
N PHE A 463 30.46 21.56 -11.30
CA PHE A 463 30.14 21.35 -9.89
C PHE A 463 28.98 22.23 -9.41
N GLY A 464 28.96 23.51 -9.81
CA GLY A 464 27.88 24.45 -9.52
C GLY A 464 26.54 24.01 -10.10
N LEU A 465 26.53 23.47 -11.33
CA LEU A 465 25.32 22.92 -11.96
C LEU A 465 24.75 21.73 -11.19
N TYR A 466 25.61 20.84 -10.66
CA TYR A 466 25.17 19.73 -9.80
C TYR A 466 24.56 20.23 -8.49
N LEU A 467 25.21 21.19 -7.82
CA LEU A 467 24.67 21.79 -6.60
C LEU A 467 23.35 22.51 -6.84
N LEU A 468 23.25 23.27 -7.94
CA LEU A 468 22.02 23.95 -8.34
C LEU A 468 20.90 22.94 -8.61
N GLY A 469 21.19 21.83 -9.30
CA GLY A 469 20.22 20.76 -9.53
C GLY A 469 19.67 20.18 -8.22
N ILE A 470 20.55 19.85 -7.27
CA ILE A 470 20.14 19.36 -5.95
C ILE A 470 19.29 20.41 -5.21
N ALA A 471 19.70 21.67 -5.24
CA ALA A 471 18.95 22.76 -4.58
C ALA A 471 17.54 22.93 -5.17
N VAL A 472 17.41 22.95 -6.50
CA VAL A 472 16.11 23.06 -7.18
C VAL A 472 15.25 21.83 -6.92
N ALA A 473 15.83 20.63 -6.87
CA ALA A 473 15.10 19.41 -6.48
C ALA A 473 14.50 19.56 -5.08
N VAL A 474 15.29 19.99 -4.10
CA VAL A 474 14.83 20.20 -2.71
C VAL A 474 13.74 21.28 -2.66
N LEU A 475 13.92 22.41 -3.35
CA LEU A 475 12.92 23.50 -3.42
C LEU A 475 11.61 23.09 -4.09
N THR A 476 11.62 22.07 -4.96
CA THR A 476 10.41 21.56 -5.60
C THR A 476 9.60 20.66 -4.66
N GLY A 477 10.26 20.07 -3.65
CA GLY A 477 9.61 19.21 -2.65
C GLY A 477 9.04 19.98 -1.46
N LEU A 478 9.67 21.09 -1.08
CA LEU A 478 9.15 22.07 -0.09
C LEU A 478 7.91 22.79 -0.62
#